data_AF-A0A9N7RCR4-F1
#
_entry.id   AF-A0A9N7RCR4-F1
#
_cell.length_a   1.000
_cell.length_b   1.000
_cell.length_c   1.000
_cell.angle_alpha   90.00
_cell.angle_beta   90.00
_cell.angle_gamma   90.00
#
_symmetry.space_group_name_H-M   'P 1'
#
loop_
_entity.id
_entity.type
_entity.pdbx_description
1 polymer ?
#
loop_
_entity_poly.entity_id
_entity_poly.type
_entity_poly.pdbx_seq_one_letter_code
_entity_poly.pdbx_strand_id
1 'polypeptide(L)'
;MKILKAYVKNPGRPEASIVERYVAEEAVEFCNEYLSQSKSIGIPSSRHKRKGSGKGTIGGQLKSVDREEMIQAHTYVLNNTPEVHPYIVAHKALVKRQNLRKPEKWLVQEHNRTFLT
;
A
#
# COMPACT_ATOMS: atom_id res chain seq x y z
N MET A 1 -29.17 -35.60 32.95
CA MET A 1 -30.55 -35.05 33.05
C MET A 1 -30.68 -33.53 33.00
N LYS A 2 -29.64 -32.71 33.24
CA LYS A 2 -29.78 -31.24 33.24
C LYS A 2 -30.12 -30.65 31.87
N ILE A 3 -29.61 -31.25 30.79
CA ILE A 3 -29.78 -30.76 29.40
C ILE A 3 -31.22 -30.94 28.91
N LEU A 4 -31.81 -32.13 29.08
CA LEU A 4 -33.19 -32.40 28.65
C LEU A 4 -34.22 -31.51 29.35
N LYS A 5 -33.99 -31.16 30.63
CA LYS A 5 -34.83 -30.21 31.35
C LYS A 5 -34.81 -28.82 30.74
N ALA A 6 -33.69 -28.40 30.14
CA ALA A 6 -33.63 -27.13 29.42
C ALA A 6 -34.47 -27.16 28.14
N TYR A 7 -34.75 -28.34 27.57
CA TYR A 7 -35.53 -28.47 26.34
C TYR A 7 -37.05 -28.41 26.52
N VAL A 8 -37.54 -28.58 27.76
CA VAL A 8 -38.97 -28.49 28.07
C VAL A 8 -39.42 -27.04 28.14
N LYS A 9 -39.94 -26.51 27.02
CA LYS A 9 -40.60 -25.19 26.92
C LYS A 9 -42.12 -25.27 27.13
N ASN A 10 -42.71 -26.42 26.82
CA ASN A 10 -44.13 -26.70 27.09
C ASN A 10 -44.27 -27.80 28.16
N PRO A 11 -44.53 -27.44 29.43
CA PRO A 11 -44.71 -28.41 30.51
C PRO A 11 -45.91 -29.34 30.32
N GLY A 12 -46.90 -28.95 29.52
CA GLY A 12 -48.08 -29.78 29.23
C GLY A 12 -47.79 -30.94 28.27
N ARG A 13 -46.66 -30.90 27.55
CA ARG A 13 -46.18 -31.96 26.65
C ARG A 13 -44.64 -32.02 26.67
N PRO A 14 -44.04 -32.47 27.79
CA PRO A 14 -42.61 -32.35 28.01
C PRO A 14 -41.79 -33.16 27.01
N GLU A 15 -42.22 -34.36 26.65
CA GLU A 15 -41.53 -35.23 25.69
C GLU A 15 -41.52 -34.62 24.28
N ALA A 16 -42.69 -34.17 23.80
CA ALA A 16 -42.79 -33.50 22.50
C ALA A 16 -41.94 -32.23 22.44
N SER A 17 -41.93 -31.44 23.52
CA SER A 17 -41.10 -30.24 23.63
C SER A 17 -39.60 -30.55 23.59
N ILE A 18 -39.17 -31.68 24.15
CA ILE A 18 -37.78 -32.12 24.08
C ILE A 18 -37.41 -32.52 22.65
N VAL A 19 -38.25 -33.33 22.00
CA VAL A 19 -37.99 -33.82 20.63
C VAL A 19 -37.93 -32.65 19.64
N GLU A 20 -38.89 -31.74 19.69
CA GLU A 20 -38.95 -30.58 18.80
C GLU A 20 -37.67 -29.74 18.89
N ARG A 21 -37.21 -29.45 20.11
CA ARG A 21 -36.01 -28.64 20.31
C ARG A 21 -34.75 -29.37 19.89
N TYR A 22 -34.66 -30.67 20.16
CA TYR A 22 -33.52 -31.48 19.73
C TYR A 22 -33.40 -31.49 18.20
N VAL A 23 -34.50 -31.71 17.48
CA VAL A 23 -34.53 -31.69 16.00
C VAL A 23 -34.11 -30.33 15.46
N ALA A 24 -34.56 -29.23 16.08
CA ALA A 24 -34.16 -27.89 15.67
C ALA A 24 -32.66 -27.62 15.88
N GLU A 25 -32.10 -28.06 17.01
CA GLU A 25 -30.66 -27.91 17.29
C GLU A 25 -29.81 -28.73 16.32
N GLU A 26 -30.15 -30.00 16.09
CA GLU A 26 -29.45 -30.86 15.12
C GLU A 26 -29.54 -30.33 13.68
N ALA A 27 -30.70 -29.79 13.27
CA ALA A 27 -30.86 -29.19 11.96
C ALA A 27 -29.98 -27.94 11.76
N VAL A 28 -29.86 -27.10 12.80
CA VAL A 28 -28.99 -25.91 12.77
C VAL A 28 -27.52 -26.31 12.75
N GLU A 29 -27.12 -27.29 13.55
CA GLU A 29 -25.75 -27.80 13.58
C GLU A 29 -25.35 -28.40 12.24
N PHE A 30 -26.22 -29.23 11.65
CA PHE A 30 -26.04 -29.78 10.31
C PHE A 30 -25.90 -28.67 9.25
N CYS A 31 -26.79 -27.67 9.27
CA CYS A 31 -26.72 -26.56 8.31
C CYS A 31 -25.43 -25.76 8.46
N ASN A 32 -24.97 -25.53 9.69
CA ASN A 32 -23.75 -24.80 9.95
C ASN A 32 -22.51 -25.56 9.44
N GLU A 33 -22.44 -26.87 9.69
CA GLU A 33 -21.37 -27.72 9.16
C GLU A 33 -21.40 -27.77 7.63
N TYR A 34 -22.56 -28.02 7.03
CA TYR A 34 -22.73 -28.07 5.58
C TYR A 34 -22.34 -26.74 4.91
N LEU A 35 -22.82 -25.61 5.45
CA LEU A 35 -22.50 -24.29 4.92
C LEU A 35 -21.03 -23.93 5.10
N SER A 36 -20.38 -24.38 6.18
CA SER A 36 -18.95 -24.15 6.42
C SER A 36 -18.05 -24.85 5.39
N GLN A 37 -18.47 -26.02 4.90
CA GLN A 37 -17.76 -26.79 3.89
C GLN A 37 -18.11 -26.36 2.46
N SER A 38 -19.29 -25.75 2.28
CA SER A 38 -19.76 -25.30 0.97
C SER A 38 -19.04 -24.02 0.49
N LYS A 39 -18.64 -24.01 -0.78
CA LYS A 39 -18.17 -22.80 -1.46
C LYS A 39 -19.40 -22.05 -1.97
N SER A 40 -19.54 -20.77 -1.62
CA SER A 40 -20.61 -19.92 -2.15
C SER A 40 -20.48 -19.78 -3.67
N ILE A 41 -21.43 -20.35 -4.43
CA ILE A 41 -21.51 -20.19 -5.88
C ILE A 41 -22.23 -18.87 -6.17
N GLY A 42 -21.63 -18.00 -7.00
CA GLY A 42 -22.23 -16.73 -7.43
C GLY A 42 -22.05 -15.53 -6.49
N ILE A 43 -21.58 -15.74 -5.25
CA ILE A 43 -21.19 -14.65 -4.35
C ILE A 43 -19.68 -14.44 -4.46
N PRO A 44 -19.19 -13.27 -4.92
CA PRO A 44 -17.78 -12.96 -4.92
C PRO A 44 -17.24 -13.04 -3.49
N SER A 45 -16.12 -13.73 -3.30
CA SER A 45 -15.45 -13.75 -1.99
C SER A 45 -15.19 -12.33 -1.52
N SER A 46 -15.52 -12.05 -0.25
CA SER A 46 -15.34 -10.72 0.33
C SER A 46 -13.92 -10.22 0.10
N ARG A 47 -13.79 -9.12 -0.64
CA ARG A 47 -12.51 -8.39 -0.83
C ARG A 47 -11.88 -7.97 0.51
N HIS A 48 -12.67 -7.93 1.58
CA HIS A 48 -12.27 -7.46 2.89
C HIS A 48 -11.46 -8.47 3.72
N LYS A 49 -11.35 -9.75 3.28
CA LYS A 49 -10.42 -10.72 3.88
C LYS A 49 -9.01 -10.69 3.28
N ARG A 50 -8.69 -9.75 2.39
CA ARG A 50 -7.29 -9.50 1.99
C ARG A 50 -6.62 -8.55 2.96
N LYS A 51 -6.47 -9.00 4.21
CA LYS A 51 -5.56 -8.35 5.15
C LYS A 51 -4.12 -8.67 4.69
N GLY A 52 -3.49 -7.72 4.02
CA GLY A 52 -2.04 -7.53 4.15
C GLY A 52 -1.08 -8.04 3.06
N SER A 53 -1.48 -8.26 1.81
CA SER A 53 -0.49 -8.51 0.73
C SER A 53 -0.70 -7.74 -0.57
N GLY A 54 -1.69 -6.83 -0.60
CA GLY A 54 -1.78 -5.84 -1.66
C GLY A 54 -1.12 -4.56 -1.20
N LYS A 55 -0.10 -4.08 -1.92
CA LYS A 55 0.28 -2.65 -1.85
C LYS A 55 -0.95 -1.87 -2.31
N GLY A 56 -1.69 -1.30 -1.36
CA GLY A 56 -2.78 -0.39 -1.69
C GLY A 56 -2.22 0.77 -2.51
N THR A 57 -2.82 1.05 -3.66
CA THR A 57 -2.52 2.25 -4.47
C THR A 57 -3.23 3.50 -3.93
N ILE A 58 -4.16 3.33 -2.99
CA ILE A 58 -4.90 4.40 -2.33
C ILE A 58 -4.06 4.85 -1.11
N GLY A 59 -3.20 5.82 -1.35
CA GLY A 59 -2.26 6.33 -0.36
C GLY A 59 -0.90 6.51 -1.00
N GLY A 60 -0.76 7.51 -1.88
CA GLY A 60 0.54 7.94 -2.33
C GLY A 60 1.36 8.33 -1.11
N GLN A 61 2.45 7.61 -0.83
CA GLN A 61 3.43 8.09 0.12
C GLN A 61 4.03 9.36 -0.47
N LEU A 62 3.68 10.51 0.11
CA LEU A 62 4.39 11.75 -0.15
C LEU A 62 5.80 11.58 0.40
N LYS A 63 6.73 11.13 -0.44
CA LYS A 63 8.14 11.20 -0.14
C LYS A 63 8.55 12.66 -0.29
N SER A 64 8.84 13.31 0.82
CA SER A 64 9.61 14.55 0.80
C SER A 64 11.00 14.21 0.28
N VAL A 65 11.32 14.74 -0.90
CA VAL A 65 12.67 14.62 -1.48
C VAL A 65 13.54 15.64 -0.76
N ASP A 66 14.72 15.22 -0.31
CA ASP A 66 15.66 16.14 0.33
C ASP A 66 16.18 17.19 -0.69
N ARG A 67 16.63 18.34 -0.21
CA ARG A 67 17.16 19.39 -1.09
C ARG A 67 18.34 18.91 -1.93
N GLU A 68 19.21 18.05 -1.38
CA GLU A 68 20.35 17.51 -2.13
C GLU A 68 19.89 16.57 -3.25
N GLU A 69 18.93 15.69 -2.96
CA GLU A 69 18.32 14.79 -3.96
C GLU A 69 17.62 15.59 -5.07
N MET A 70 16.92 16.68 -4.72
CA MET A 70 16.31 17.57 -5.71
C MET A 70 17.36 18.23 -6.60
N ILE A 71 18.46 18.74 -6.05
CA ILE A 71 19.55 19.35 -6.84
C ILE A 71 20.21 18.31 -7.75
N GLN A 72 20.41 17.09 -7.26
CA GLN A 72 20.97 16.00 -8.04
C GLN A 72 20.06 15.64 -9.22
N ALA A 73 18.75 15.52 -8.99
CA ALA A 73 17.77 15.24 -10.04
C ALA A 73 17.74 16.33 -11.11
N HIS A 74 17.71 17.61 -10.70
CA HIS A 74 17.76 18.74 -11.64
C HIS A 74 19.06 18.73 -12.46
N THR A 75 20.21 18.53 -11.80
CA THR A 75 21.51 18.47 -12.47
C THR A 75 21.54 17.32 -13.49
N TYR A 76 20.95 16.18 -13.16
CA TYR A 76 20.85 15.05 -14.08
C TYR A 76 20.02 15.41 -15.32
N VAL A 77 18.83 15.99 -15.14
CA VAL A 77 17.97 16.39 -16.26
C VAL A 77 18.70 17.36 -17.19
N LEU A 78 19.32 18.41 -16.66
CA LEU A 78 19.99 19.41 -17.49
C LEU A 78 21.18 18.83 -18.28
N ASN A 79 21.98 17.96 -17.67
CA ASN A 79 23.12 17.35 -18.37
C ASN A 79 22.71 16.39 -19.49
N ASN A 80 21.50 15.81 -19.41
CA ASN A 80 20.95 14.91 -20.42
C ASN A 80 20.03 15.61 -21.44
N THR A 81 19.81 16.92 -21.30
CA THR A 81 18.96 17.71 -22.20
C THR A 81 19.84 18.38 -23.28
N PRO A 82 19.74 17.99 -24.56
CA PRO A 82 20.62 18.50 -25.62
C PRO A 82 20.44 20.01 -25.86
N GLU A 83 19.25 20.56 -25.62
CA GLU A 83 18.95 21.98 -25.76
C GLU A 83 19.71 22.85 -24.74
N VAL A 84 20.08 22.26 -23.59
CA VAL A 84 20.76 22.97 -22.49
C VAL A 84 22.29 22.95 -22.66
N HIS A 85 22.83 22.04 -23.48
CA HIS A 85 24.27 21.89 -23.71
C HIS A 85 25.01 23.19 -24.07
N PRO A 86 24.49 24.05 -24.98
CA PRO A 86 25.14 25.32 -25.30
C PRO A 86 25.32 26.21 -24.07
N TYR A 87 24.34 26.22 -23.16
CA TYR A 87 24.38 27.01 -21.93
C TYR A 87 25.36 26.44 -20.90
N ILE A 88 25.45 25.11 -20.78
CA ILE A 88 26.45 24.45 -19.93
C ILE A 88 27.86 24.84 -20.37
N VAL A 89 28.13 24.78 -21.68
CA VAL A 89 29.43 25.15 -22.26
C VAL A 89 29.72 26.64 -22.03
N ALA A 90 28.74 27.51 -22.31
CA ALA A 90 28.88 28.95 -22.10
C ALA A 90 29.16 29.29 -20.63
N HIS A 91 28.47 28.65 -19.69
CA HIS A 91 28.66 28.88 -18.26
C HIS A 91 30.04 28.39 -17.77
N LYS A 92 30.49 27.20 -18.21
CA LYS A 92 31.85 26.72 -17.90
C LYS A 92 32.93 27.69 -18.40
N ALA A 93 32.76 28.23 -19.61
CA ALA A 93 33.67 29.23 -20.17
C ALA A 93 33.66 30.53 -19.35
N LEU A 94 32.49 30.99 -18.92
CA LEU A 94 32.33 32.18 -18.07
C LEU A 94 33.03 32.00 -16.71
N VAL A 95 32.79 30.87 -16.03
CA VAL A 95 33.41 30.54 -14.74
C VAL A 95 34.93 30.50 -14.86
N LYS A 96 35.46 29.87 -15.92
CA LYS A 96 36.89 29.81 -16.22
C LYS A 96 37.49 31.20 -16.49
N ARG A 97 36.79 32.05 -17.23
CA ARG A 97 37.22 33.42 -17.52
C ARG A 97 37.27 34.29 -16.27
N GLN A 98 36.32 34.13 -15.36
CA GLN A 98 36.29 34.88 -14.10
C GLN A 98 37.33 34.35 -13.08
N ASN A 99 37.77 33.10 -13.21
CA ASN A 99 38.60 32.41 -12.22
C ASN A 99 39.85 31.76 -12.84
N LEU A 100 40.60 32.52 -13.63
CA LEU A 100 41.76 32.02 -14.43
C LEU A 100 42.86 31.32 -13.62
N ARG A 101 42.99 31.64 -12.32
CA ARG A 101 44.03 31.08 -11.44
C ARG A 101 43.57 29.86 -10.64
N LYS A 102 42.30 29.47 -10.75
CA LYS A 102 41.74 28.36 -9.98
C LYS A 102 41.98 27.03 -10.71
N PRO A 103 42.22 25.93 -9.96
CA PRO A 103 42.40 24.62 -10.57
C PRO A 103 41.10 24.11 -11.18
N GLU A 104 41.20 23.26 -12.21
CA GLU A 104 40.05 22.73 -12.97
C GLU A 104 38.99 22.08 -12.06
N LYS A 105 39.42 21.32 -11.05
CA LYS A 105 38.50 20.70 -10.07
C LYS A 105 37.64 21.75 -9.36
N TRP A 106 38.21 22.89 -9.00
CA TRP A 106 37.48 23.99 -8.37
C TRP A 106 36.52 24.66 -9.37
N LEU A 107 36.94 24.83 -10.64
CA LEU A 107 36.07 25.39 -11.69
C LEU A 107 34.83 24.52 -11.93
N VAL A 108 35.00 23.20 -11.96
CA VAL A 108 33.88 22.25 -12.08
C VAL A 108 32.95 22.34 -10.86
N GLN A 109 33.52 22.41 -9.66
CA GLN A 109 32.73 22.53 -8.44
C GLN A 109 31.95 23.85 -8.41
N GLU A 110 32.58 24.96 -8.82
CA GLU A 110 31.92 26.26 -8.88
C GLU A 110 30.81 26.27 -9.94
N HIS A 111 31.07 25.72 -11.14
CA HIS A 111 30.05 25.55 -12.16
C HIS A 111 28.85 24.75 -11.64
N ASN A 112 29.07 23.60 -11.01
CA ASN A 112 27.98 22.77 -10.47
C ASN A 112 27.20 23.48 -9.36
N ARG A 113 27.85 24.37 -8.61
CA ARG A 113 27.22 25.16 -7.54
C ARG A 113 26.36 26.29 -8.08
N THR A 114 26.82 27.01 -9.09
CA THR A 114 26.20 28.26 -9.54
C THR A 114 25.36 28.13 -10.79
N PHE A 115 25.43 27.03 -11.54
CA PHE A 115 24.65 26.88 -12.77
C PHE A 115 23.13 26.80 -12.53
N LEU A 116 22.70 26.36 -11.34
CA LEU A 116 21.31 26.19 -10.95
C LEU A 116 20.77 27.29 -10.01
N THR A 117 21.61 28.26 -9.63
CA THR A 117 21.26 29.37 -8.71
C THR A 117 21.14 30.67 -9.47
#